data_AF-A0AAP5Y2L2-F1
#
_entry.id   AF-A0AAP5Y2L2-F1
#
_cell.length_a   1.000
_cell.length_b   1.000
_cell.length_c   1.000
_cell.angle_alpha   90.00
_cell.angle_beta   90.00
_cell.angle_gamma   90.00
#
_symmetry.space_group_name_H-M   'P 1'
#
loop_
_entity.id
_entity.type
_entity.pdbx_description
1 polymer ?
#
loop_
_entity_poly.entity_id
_entity_poly.type
_entity_poly.pdbx_seq_one_letter_code
_entity_poly.pdbx_strand_id
1 'polypeptide(L)'
;MNGIDIKKFLNYLFALYHVDSGETELYRTWVQKILWFTHWKFYRLYNEPFFSDDFESYKYGPVSWTVLKTQFFSLQTPKNTSYNLEDILDYHRNDIIDEFKGILKNDFLKDFSHDYGETFTEEQKIEAQEKRWDCFVFVFERLKKMRPNELMNLSYKQKSYKTSLSNPTSKIILNETILEDSEIDVLKNDF
;
A
#
# COMPACT_ATOMS: atom_id res chain seq x y z
N MET A 1 -5.29 2.76 -16.45
CA MET A 1 -3.96 2.15 -16.24
C MET A 1 -4.16 0.78 -15.65
N ASN A 2 -3.32 -0.19 -16.01
CA ASN A 2 -3.32 -1.50 -15.36
C ASN A 2 -2.81 -1.31 -13.91
N GLY A 3 -3.50 -1.84 -12.91
CA GLY A 3 -3.12 -1.69 -11.50
C GLY A 3 -4.33 -1.57 -10.57
N ILE A 4 -4.11 -1.85 -9.29
CA ILE A 4 -5.17 -1.90 -8.27
C ILE A 4 -5.70 -0.47 -7.99
N ASP A 5 -7.02 -0.31 -7.92
CA ASP A 5 -7.66 0.91 -7.41
C ASP A 5 -7.31 1.10 -5.93
N ILE A 6 -6.68 2.24 -5.59
CA ILE A 6 -6.26 2.48 -4.20
C ILE A 6 -7.44 2.48 -3.23
N LYS A 7 -8.60 3.02 -3.59
CA LYS A 7 -9.75 3.09 -2.67
C LYS A 7 -10.23 1.69 -2.28
N LYS A 8 -10.28 0.76 -3.24
CA LYS A 8 -10.59 -0.64 -2.97
C LYS A 8 -9.52 -1.28 -2.09
N PHE A 9 -8.25 -1.03 -2.42
CA PHE A 9 -7.11 -1.57 -1.67
C PHE A 9 -7.09 -1.17 -0.19
N LEU A 10 -7.54 0.04 0.13
CA LEU A 10 -7.55 0.55 1.50
C LEU A 10 -8.33 -0.34 2.46
N ASN A 11 -9.36 -1.05 2.00
CA ASN A 11 -10.09 -2.03 2.83
C ASN A 11 -9.16 -3.09 3.41
N TYR A 12 -8.25 -3.63 2.59
CA TYR A 12 -7.28 -4.64 2.99
C TYR A 12 -6.18 -4.07 3.87
N LEU A 13 -5.66 -2.89 3.53
CA LEU A 13 -4.64 -2.23 4.35
C LEU A 13 -5.16 -1.96 5.77
N PHE A 14 -6.39 -1.47 5.89
CA PHE A 14 -6.99 -1.17 7.18
C PHE A 14 -7.30 -2.44 7.96
N ALA A 15 -7.94 -3.42 7.33
CA ALA A 15 -8.24 -4.68 7.99
C ALA A 15 -6.96 -5.39 8.49
N LEU A 16 -5.90 -5.40 7.66
CA LEU A 16 -4.61 -5.96 8.05
C LEU A 16 -3.95 -5.17 9.19
N TYR A 17 -4.03 -3.84 9.18
CA TYR A 17 -3.50 -3.01 10.27
C TYR A 17 -4.24 -3.29 11.59
N HIS A 18 -5.57 -3.28 11.56
CA HIS A 18 -6.40 -3.42 12.75
C HIS A 18 -6.28 -4.81 13.37
N VAL A 19 -6.25 -5.88 12.55
CA VAL A 19 -6.09 -7.24 13.08
C VAL A 19 -4.70 -7.45 13.69
N ASP A 20 -3.67 -6.85 13.10
CA ASP A 20 -2.29 -7.07 13.52
C ASP A 20 -1.91 -6.25 14.76
N SER A 21 -2.35 -4.98 14.81
CA SER A 21 -2.00 -4.06 15.90
C SER A 21 -3.02 -4.01 17.04
N GLY A 22 -4.29 -4.35 16.77
CA GLY A 22 -5.40 -4.12 17.68
C GLY A 22 -5.78 -2.63 17.84
N GLU A 23 -5.11 -1.72 17.13
CA GLU A 23 -5.39 -0.29 17.19
C GLU A 23 -6.59 0.07 16.31
N THR A 24 -7.32 1.13 16.66
CA THR A 24 -8.47 1.64 15.89
C THR A 24 -8.16 2.90 15.09
N GLU A 25 -7.07 3.58 15.42
CA GLU A 25 -6.67 4.83 14.79
C GLU A 25 -5.52 4.60 13.81
N LEU A 26 -5.55 5.34 12.70
CA LEU A 26 -4.53 5.24 11.67
C LEU A 26 -4.13 6.62 11.18
N TYR A 27 -2.83 6.88 11.17
CA TYR A 27 -2.32 8.14 10.68
C TYR A 27 -2.33 8.15 9.15
N ARG A 28 -3.00 9.14 8.55
CA ARG A 28 -2.99 9.34 7.09
C ARG A 28 -1.59 9.32 6.48
N THR A 29 -0.62 9.96 7.15
CA THR A 29 0.76 9.98 6.67
C THR A 29 1.35 8.57 6.64
N TRP A 30 1.05 7.72 7.63
CA TRP A 30 1.47 6.32 7.62
C TRP A 30 0.86 5.59 6.42
N VAL A 31 -0.46 5.75 6.17
CA VAL A 31 -1.16 5.15 5.02
C VAL A 31 -0.48 5.52 3.71
N GLN A 32 -0.28 6.82 3.49
CA GLN A 32 0.36 7.34 2.28
C GLN A 32 1.74 6.72 2.04
N LYS A 33 2.49 6.45 3.11
CA LYS A 33 3.83 5.88 3.03
C LYS A 33 3.81 4.40 2.75
N ILE A 34 2.91 3.63 3.39
CA ILE A 34 2.74 2.21 3.05
C ILE A 34 2.36 2.07 1.57
N LEU A 35 1.37 2.83 1.10
CA LEU A 35 0.97 2.80 -0.31
C LEU A 35 2.12 3.13 -1.25
N TRP A 36 2.85 4.21 -0.97
CA TRP A 36 3.99 4.61 -1.79
C TRP A 36 5.11 3.54 -1.82
N PHE A 37 5.48 2.98 -0.66
CA PHE A 37 6.55 1.97 -0.61
C PHE A 37 6.13 0.65 -1.23
N THR A 38 4.86 0.26 -1.11
CA THR A 38 4.29 -0.90 -1.82
C THR A 38 4.35 -0.69 -3.32
N HIS A 39 3.90 0.47 -3.81
CA HIS A 39 3.97 0.82 -5.23
C HIS A 39 5.40 0.79 -5.76
N TRP A 40 6.31 1.47 -5.05
CA TRP A 40 7.71 1.58 -5.44
C TRP A 40 8.43 0.22 -5.45
N LYS A 41 8.25 -0.62 -4.42
CA LYS A 41 8.91 -1.94 -4.34
C LYS A 41 8.39 -2.86 -5.44
N PHE A 42 7.08 -2.90 -5.66
CA PHE A 42 6.49 -3.73 -6.71
C PHE A 42 6.98 -3.31 -8.10
N TYR A 43 7.01 -2.01 -8.37
CA TYR A 43 7.52 -1.47 -9.63
C TYR A 43 9.01 -1.82 -9.84
N ARG A 44 9.84 -1.76 -8.79
CA ARG A 44 11.25 -2.19 -8.88
C ARG A 44 11.41 -3.67 -9.23
N LEU A 45 10.56 -4.53 -8.69
CA LEU A 45 10.65 -5.97 -8.87
C LEU A 45 10.14 -6.42 -10.24
N TYR A 46 9.04 -5.84 -10.68
CA TYR A 46 8.28 -6.36 -11.83
C TYR A 46 8.19 -5.40 -13.01
N ASN A 47 8.70 -4.17 -12.86
CA ASN A 47 8.57 -3.09 -13.85
C ASN A 47 7.11 -2.81 -14.25
N GLU A 48 6.20 -3.02 -13.31
CA GLU A 48 4.76 -2.81 -13.46
C GLU A 48 4.22 -2.02 -12.26
N PRO A 49 3.21 -1.15 -12.45
CA PRO A 49 2.59 -0.45 -11.34
C PRO A 49 1.80 -1.40 -10.44
N PHE A 50 1.91 -1.17 -9.13
CA PHE A 50 1.03 -1.82 -8.17
C PHE A 50 -0.39 -1.23 -8.25
N PHE A 51 -0.47 0.10 -8.20
CA PHE A 51 -1.71 0.87 -8.19
C PHE A 51 -1.94 1.52 -9.54
N SER A 52 -3.21 1.65 -9.94
CA SER A 52 -3.58 2.41 -11.14
C SER A 52 -3.58 3.92 -10.92
N ASP A 53 -3.63 4.38 -9.67
CA ASP A 53 -3.49 5.78 -9.28
C ASP A 53 -2.04 6.28 -9.35
N ASP A 54 -1.87 7.52 -9.79
CA ASP A 54 -0.58 8.23 -9.75
C ASP A 54 -0.24 8.72 -8.33
N PHE A 55 1.06 8.78 -8.05
CA PHE A 55 1.60 9.44 -6.87
C PHE A 55 2.15 10.81 -7.25
N GLU A 56 1.90 11.78 -6.38
CA GLU A 56 2.36 13.15 -6.56
C GLU A 56 3.29 13.57 -5.44
N SER A 57 4.16 14.51 -5.77
CA SER A 57 5.11 15.06 -4.81
C SER A 57 4.42 16.00 -3.83
N TYR A 58 4.70 15.83 -2.55
CA TYR A 58 4.11 16.64 -1.50
C TYR A 58 5.12 16.97 -0.41
N LYS A 59 4.77 17.94 0.46
CA LYS A 59 5.64 18.45 1.53
C LYS A 59 6.23 17.36 2.44
N TYR A 60 5.56 16.22 2.54
CA TYR A 60 5.94 15.08 3.37
C TYR A 60 6.33 13.84 2.56
N GLY A 61 6.79 14.04 1.32
CA GLY A 61 7.12 12.99 0.36
C GLY A 61 5.93 12.61 -0.53
N PRO A 62 6.06 11.56 -1.35
CA PRO A 62 5.02 11.16 -2.29
C PRO A 62 3.71 10.80 -1.61
N VAL A 63 2.59 11.18 -2.24
CA VAL A 63 1.21 10.91 -1.78
C VAL A 63 0.30 10.61 -2.97
N SER A 64 -0.71 9.77 -2.75
CA SER A 64 -1.87 9.69 -3.63
C SER A 64 -2.87 10.78 -3.26
N TRP A 65 -3.26 11.62 -4.22
CA TRP A 65 -4.32 12.62 -4.00
C TRP A 65 -5.68 11.98 -3.75
N THR A 66 -5.93 10.80 -4.32
CA THR A 66 -7.12 10.00 -4.04
C THR A 66 -7.26 9.79 -2.53
N VAL A 67 -6.17 9.38 -1.88
CA VAL A 67 -6.11 9.14 -0.43
C VAL A 67 -6.07 10.43 0.37
N LEU A 68 -5.46 11.49 -0.17
CA LEU A 68 -5.42 12.79 0.52
C LEU A 68 -6.80 13.45 0.56
N LYS A 69 -7.62 13.27 -0.48
CA LYS A 69 -8.98 13.83 -0.62
C LYS A 69 -10.04 13.01 0.11
N THR A 70 -9.80 11.72 0.35
CA THR A 70 -10.67 10.91 1.21
C THR A 70 -10.58 11.37 2.67
N GLN A 71 -11.73 11.46 3.34
CA GLN A 71 -11.86 11.94 4.71
C GLN A 71 -11.22 10.95 5.71
N PHE A 72 -9.91 11.02 5.90
CA PHE A 72 -9.20 10.34 6.99
C PHE A 72 -8.87 11.27 8.16
N PHE A 73 -9.69 12.29 8.41
CA PHE A 73 -9.51 13.16 9.58
C PHE A 73 -10.64 12.90 10.57
N SER A 74 -10.25 12.50 11.78
CA SER A 74 -11.06 12.20 12.97
C SER A 74 -11.78 10.84 13.01
N LEU A 75 -11.36 9.98 13.96
CA LEU A 75 -12.18 9.07 14.79
C LEU A 75 -13.42 8.39 14.15
N GLN A 76 -13.36 8.06 12.87
CA GLN A 76 -14.43 7.31 12.22
C GLN A 76 -13.77 6.20 11.42
N THR A 77 -14.07 4.97 11.84
CA THR A 77 -13.98 3.76 11.03
C THR A 77 -14.34 4.09 9.59
N PRO A 78 -13.54 3.69 8.59
CA PRO A 78 -13.85 4.01 7.21
C PRO A 78 -15.27 3.54 6.93
N LYS A 79 -16.17 4.48 6.61
CA LYS A 79 -17.57 4.16 6.33
C LYS A 79 -17.58 3.29 5.08
N ASN A 80 -18.27 2.15 5.14
CA ASN A 80 -18.38 1.15 4.07
C ASN A 80 -17.08 0.38 3.75
N THR A 81 -16.27 0.03 4.75
CA THR A 81 -15.34 -1.10 4.58
C THR A 81 -16.11 -2.40 4.38
N SER A 82 -15.59 -3.31 3.56
CA SER A 82 -16.13 -4.68 3.44
C SER A 82 -16.07 -5.46 4.76
N TYR A 83 -15.21 -5.02 5.69
CA TYR A 83 -14.97 -5.65 6.98
C TYR A 83 -15.47 -4.76 8.12
N ASN A 84 -16.22 -5.33 9.06
CA ASN A 84 -16.61 -4.65 10.29
C ASN A 84 -15.42 -4.59 11.26
N LEU A 85 -15.21 -3.43 11.91
CA LEU A 85 -14.04 -3.22 12.78
C LEU A 85 -14.14 -4.03 14.07
N GLU A 86 -15.32 -4.13 14.67
CA GLU A 86 -15.53 -4.93 15.88
C GLU A 86 -15.18 -6.40 15.63
N ASP A 87 -15.62 -6.95 14.49
CA ASP A 87 -15.30 -8.31 14.05
C ASP A 87 -13.79 -8.50 13.89
N ILE A 88 -13.10 -7.57 13.20
CA ILE A 88 -11.63 -7.62 13.04
C ILE A 88 -10.93 -7.66 14.41
N LEU A 89 -11.37 -6.81 15.33
CA LEU A 89 -10.76 -6.74 16.66
C LEU A 89 -11.09 -7.96 17.51
N ASP A 90 -12.18 -8.68 17.25
CA ASP A 90 -12.43 -9.98 17.88
C ASP A 90 -11.39 -11.03 17.45
N TYR A 91 -10.99 -11.06 16.18
CA TYR A 91 -9.88 -11.94 15.76
C TYR A 91 -8.58 -11.62 16.50
N HIS A 92 -8.28 -10.32 16.68
CA HIS A 92 -7.11 -9.89 17.45
C HIS A 92 -7.19 -10.32 18.92
N ARG A 93 -8.33 -10.05 19.58
CA ARG A 93 -8.54 -10.36 21.01
C ARG A 93 -8.46 -11.86 21.31
N ASN A 94 -8.86 -12.70 20.36
CA ASN A 94 -8.87 -14.16 20.50
C ASN A 94 -7.58 -14.84 19.98
N ASP A 95 -6.56 -14.07 19.61
CA ASP A 95 -5.27 -14.59 19.11
C ASP A 95 -5.40 -15.51 17.87
N ILE A 96 -6.39 -15.23 17.02
CA ILE A 96 -6.65 -15.93 15.75
C ILE A 96 -6.35 -15.02 14.54
N ILE A 97 -5.29 -14.23 14.67
CA ILE A 97 -4.87 -13.22 13.69
C ILE A 97 -4.57 -13.85 12.33
N ASP A 98 -3.89 -15.00 12.33
CA ASP A 98 -3.47 -15.68 11.09
C ASP A 98 -4.66 -16.21 10.28
N GLU A 99 -5.74 -16.63 10.95
CA GLU A 99 -6.98 -17.04 10.28
C GLU A 99 -7.58 -15.87 9.49
N PHE A 100 -7.68 -14.70 10.12
CA PHE A 100 -8.19 -13.50 9.47
C PHE A 100 -7.26 -13.02 8.34
N LYS A 101 -5.93 -13.09 8.53
CA LYS A 101 -4.97 -12.81 7.44
C LYS A 101 -5.17 -13.74 6.24
N GLY A 102 -5.51 -15.01 6.48
CA GLY A 102 -5.89 -15.96 5.45
C GLY A 102 -7.16 -15.55 4.69
N ILE A 103 -8.19 -15.11 5.40
CA ILE A 103 -9.43 -14.56 4.81
C ILE A 103 -9.12 -13.35 3.93
N LEU A 104 -8.35 -12.38 4.46
CA LEU A 104 -7.97 -11.17 3.72
C LEU A 104 -7.19 -11.50 2.44
N LYS A 105 -6.26 -12.46 2.48
CA LYS A 105 -5.52 -12.89 1.28
C LYS A 105 -6.49 -13.44 0.23
N ASN A 106 -7.38 -14.35 0.61
CA ASN A 106 -8.31 -14.98 -0.33
C ASN A 106 -9.27 -13.95 -0.96
N ASP A 107 -9.78 -13.02 -0.16
CA ASP A 107 -10.64 -11.94 -0.65
C ASP A 107 -9.88 -11.00 -1.60
N PHE A 108 -8.62 -10.66 -1.27
CA PHE A 108 -7.77 -9.85 -2.13
C PHE A 108 -7.56 -10.50 -3.50
N LEU A 109 -7.21 -11.79 -3.52
CA LEU A 109 -6.99 -12.54 -4.76
C LEU A 109 -8.26 -12.57 -5.62
N LYS A 110 -9.44 -12.70 -5.00
CA LYS A 110 -10.73 -12.74 -5.67
C LYS A 110 -11.16 -11.39 -6.22
N ASP A 111 -11.00 -10.32 -5.45
CA ASP A 111 -11.51 -8.99 -5.83
C ASP A 111 -10.67 -8.34 -6.93
N PHE A 112 -9.38 -8.67 -7.02
CA PHE A 112 -8.47 -8.14 -8.03
C PHE A 112 -8.14 -9.14 -9.17
N SER A 113 -8.71 -10.35 -9.17
CA SER A 113 -8.52 -11.30 -10.29
C SER A 113 -9.10 -10.78 -11.62
N HIS A 114 -10.08 -9.87 -11.58
CA HIS A 114 -10.78 -9.35 -12.75
C HIS A 114 -10.10 -8.13 -13.41
N ASP A 115 -9.00 -7.64 -12.84
CA ASP A 115 -8.30 -6.45 -13.35
C ASP A 115 -7.39 -6.76 -14.57
N TYR A 116 -7.32 -8.02 -15.01
CA TYR A 116 -6.59 -8.44 -16.20
C TYR A 116 -7.51 -8.56 -17.41
N GLY A 117 -7.02 -8.15 -18.58
CA GLY A 117 -7.73 -8.33 -19.85
C GLY A 117 -7.95 -9.79 -20.21
N GLU A 118 -8.81 -10.03 -21.21
CA GLU A 118 -9.22 -11.37 -21.69
C GLU A 118 -8.05 -12.26 -22.17
N THR A 119 -6.85 -11.71 -22.29
CA THR A 119 -5.65 -12.39 -22.80
C THR A 119 -4.87 -13.19 -21.74
N PHE A 120 -5.17 -13.05 -20.45
CA PHE A 120 -4.51 -13.79 -19.37
C PHE A 120 -5.27 -15.08 -19.03
N THR A 121 -4.55 -16.19 -18.80
CA THR A 121 -5.17 -17.38 -18.21
C THR A 121 -5.50 -17.15 -16.73
N GLU A 122 -6.43 -17.91 -16.16
CA GLU A 122 -6.79 -17.77 -14.74
C GLU A 122 -5.58 -18.00 -13.81
N GLU A 123 -4.70 -18.94 -14.15
CA GLU A 123 -3.46 -19.18 -13.38
C GLU A 123 -2.54 -17.96 -13.39
N GLN A 124 -2.38 -17.30 -14.55
CA GLN A 124 -1.55 -16.10 -14.67
C GLN A 124 -2.13 -14.92 -13.88
N LYS A 125 -3.46 -14.81 -13.83
CA LYS A 125 -4.14 -13.78 -13.02
C LYS A 125 -3.90 -14.01 -11.53
N ILE A 126 -4.02 -15.26 -11.06
CA ILE A 126 -3.76 -15.63 -9.68
C ILE A 126 -2.30 -15.33 -9.32
N GLU A 127 -1.35 -15.81 -10.11
CA GLU A 127 0.08 -15.60 -9.86
C GLU A 127 0.42 -14.10 -9.77
N ALA A 128 -0.15 -13.29 -10.67
CA ALA A 128 0.09 -11.86 -10.68
C ALA A 128 -0.56 -11.13 -9.48
N GLN A 129 -1.67 -11.64 -8.93
CA GLN A 129 -2.23 -11.13 -7.67
C GLN A 129 -1.48 -11.62 -6.45
N GLU A 130 -0.96 -12.85 -6.44
CA GLU A 130 -0.10 -13.34 -5.37
C GLU A 130 1.17 -12.49 -5.24
N LYS A 131 1.82 -12.16 -6.36
CA LYS A 131 2.98 -11.24 -6.37
C LYS A 131 2.64 -9.89 -5.74
N ARG A 132 1.44 -9.34 -6.01
CA ARG A 132 0.98 -8.09 -5.41
C ARG A 132 0.75 -8.25 -3.92
N TRP A 133 0.01 -9.28 -3.52
CA TRP A 133 -0.24 -9.56 -2.10
C TRP A 133 1.06 -9.72 -1.31
N ASP A 134 1.99 -10.54 -1.80
CA ASP A 134 3.24 -10.84 -1.12
C ASP A 134 4.13 -9.60 -1.03
N CYS A 135 4.18 -8.77 -2.09
CA CYS A 135 4.88 -7.49 -2.05
C CYS A 135 4.27 -6.53 -1.03
N PHE A 136 2.93 -6.46 -0.95
CA PHE A 136 2.24 -5.63 0.03
C PHE A 136 2.55 -6.10 1.45
N VAL A 137 2.37 -7.39 1.75
CA VAL A 137 2.63 -7.95 3.08
C VAL A 137 4.09 -7.74 3.48
N PHE A 138 5.03 -7.95 2.56
CA PHE A 138 6.44 -7.67 2.80
C PHE A 138 6.68 -6.22 3.24
N VAL A 139 6.13 -5.25 2.50
CA VAL A 139 6.29 -3.83 2.84
C VAL A 139 5.60 -3.49 4.16
N PHE A 140 4.37 -3.99 4.36
CA PHE A 140 3.61 -3.78 5.59
C PHE A 140 4.36 -4.30 6.80
N GLU A 141 4.79 -5.55 6.81
CA GLU A 141 5.47 -6.17 7.96
C GLU A 141 6.74 -5.42 8.38
N ARG A 142 7.47 -4.88 7.41
CA ARG A 142 8.69 -4.13 7.67
C ARG A 142 8.47 -2.69 8.14
N LEU A 143 7.37 -2.08 7.72
CA LEU A 143 7.10 -0.67 7.96
C LEU A 143 6.02 -0.43 9.03
N LYS A 144 5.25 -1.46 9.43
CA LYS A 144 4.07 -1.29 10.29
C LYS A 144 4.37 -0.68 11.65
N LYS A 145 5.54 -0.97 12.21
CA LYS A 145 5.98 -0.43 13.52
C LYS A 145 6.63 0.95 13.42
N MET A 146 6.86 1.46 12.22
CA MET A 146 7.50 2.76 12.03
C MET A 146 6.50 3.90 12.20
N ARG A 147 6.92 4.93 12.93
CA ARG A 147 6.11 6.13 13.13
C ARG A 147 6.06 6.95 11.83
N PRO A 148 5.04 7.81 11.65
CA PRO A 148 4.92 8.68 10.48
C PRO A 148 6.20 9.48 10.16
N ASN A 149 6.90 10.01 11.18
CA ASN A 149 8.13 10.77 10.98
C ASN A 149 9.28 9.91 10.42
N GLU A 150 9.39 8.66 10.86
CA GLU A 150 10.42 7.75 10.37
C GLU A 150 10.15 7.37 8.91
N LEU A 151 8.89 7.10 8.57
CA LEU A 151 8.46 6.83 7.20
C LEU A 151 8.67 8.03 6.26
N MET A 152 8.42 9.25 6.73
CA MET A 152 8.74 10.48 5.98
C MET A 152 10.24 10.57 5.70
N ASN A 153 11.08 10.31 6.70
CA ASN A 153 12.54 10.32 6.54
C ASN A 153 13.01 9.27 5.53
N LEU A 154 12.37 8.09 5.48
CA LEU A 154 12.65 7.09 4.45
C LEU A 154 12.29 7.61 3.05
N SER A 155 11.13 8.27 2.88
CA SER A 155 10.77 8.86 1.59
C SER A 155 11.72 9.96 1.17
N TYR A 156 12.23 10.76 2.10
CA TYR A 156 13.16 11.85 1.79
C TYR A 156 14.53 11.38 1.30
N LYS A 157 14.93 10.17 1.71
CA LYS A 157 16.15 9.56 1.20
C LYS A 157 16.03 9.27 -0.29
N GLN A 158 14.82 9.07 -0.81
CA GLN A 158 14.59 8.70 -2.20
C GLN A 158 14.88 9.85 -3.18
N LYS A 159 15.61 9.56 -4.26
CA LYS A 159 15.86 10.46 -5.39
C LYS A 159 14.54 10.93 -6.01
N SER A 160 13.49 10.10 -5.95
CA SER A 160 12.11 10.46 -6.34
C SER A 160 11.64 11.75 -5.69
N TYR A 161 11.87 11.87 -4.40
CA TYR A 161 11.56 13.06 -3.64
C TYR A 161 12.51 14.21 -3.92
N LYS A 162 13.83 13.95 -3.97
CA LYS A 162 14.84 15.02 -4.20
C LYS A 162 14.63 15.69 -5.57
N THR A 163 14.36 14.92 -6.61
CA THR A 163 14.12 15.41 -7.97
C THR A 163 12.85 16.26 -8.03
N SER A 164 11.77 15.83 -7.38
CA SER A 164 10.53 16.58 -7.41
C SER A 164 10.55 17.87 -6.60
N LEU A 165 11.34 17.93 -5.52
CA LEU A 165 11.63 19.21 -4.84
C LEU A 165 12.31 20.22 -5.77
N SER A 166 13.20 19.74 -6.66
CA SER A 166 13.94 20.59 -7.59
C SER A 166 13.15 21.01 -8.83
N ASN A 167 12.05 20.32 -9.14
CA ASN A 167 11.17 20.62 -10.27
C ASN A 167 9.70 20.64 -9.83
N PRO A 168 9.21 21.75 -9.23
CA PRO A 168 7.86 21.83 -8.65
C PRO A 168 6.72 21.66 -9.67
N THR A 169 7.02 21.79 -10.97
CA THR A 169 6.07 21.55 -12.06
C THR A 169 5.94 20.06 -12.42
N SER A 170 6.91 19.22 -12.04
CA SER A 170 6.83 17.76 -12.02
C SER A 170 5.99 17.29 -10.82
N LYS A 171 4.70 17.68 -10.80
CA LYS A 171 3.80 17.36 -9.69
C LYS A 171 3.53 15.85 -9.60
N ILE A 172 3.53 15.18 -10.74
CA ILE A 172 3.29 13.76 -10.89
C ILE A 172 4.63 13.02 -10.89
N ILE A 173 4.80 12.12 -9.92
CA ILE A 173 5.84 11.10 -9.96
C ILE A 173 5.25 9.97 -10.80
N LEU A 174 5.48 10.04 -12.11
CA LEU A 174 5.11 8.97 -13.02
C LEU A 174 5.87 7.71 -12.63
N ASN A 175 5.21 6.56 -12.81
CA ASN A 175 5.75 5.22 -12.61
C ASN A 175 7.17 5.04 -13.18
N GLU A 176 7.54 5.79 -14.22
CA GLU A 176 8.75 5.58 -15.01
C GLU A 176 9.97 6.44 -14.61
N THR A 177 9.84 7.55 -13.86
CA THR A 177 10.89 8.59 -13.93
C THR A 177 11.82 8.76 -12.74
N ILE A 178 11.77 7.94 -11.69
CA ILE A 178 12.71 8.17 -10.59
C ILE A 178 13.32 6.95 -9.93
N LEU A 179 14.37 6.43 -10.57
CA LEU A 179 15.32 5.47 -10.01
C LEU A 179 16.74 6.06 -10.17
N GLU A 180 17.71 5.97 -9.25
CA GLU A 180 17.91 5.02 -8.14
C GLU A 180 18.37 5.67 -6.82
N ASP A 181 18.14 4.97 -5.71
CA ASP A 181 19.00 4.89 -4.53
C ASP A 181 19.16 3.39 -4.27
N SER A 182 20.33 2.93 -3.83
CA SER A 182 20.45 1.58 -3.25
C SER A 182 19.23 1.36 -2.34
N GLU A 183 18.48 0.27 -2.54
CA GLU A 183 17.20 0.03 -1.87
C GLU A 183 17.21 0.56 -0.44
N ILE A 184 16.11 1.12 0.06
CA ILE A 184 16.10 1.53 1.47
C ILE A 184 16.48 0.31 2.30
N ASP A 185 17.47 0.38 3.19
CA ASP A 185 18.02 -0.81 3.85
C ASP A 185 16.95 -1.69 4.50
N VAL A 186 15.88 -1.06 5.00
CA VAL A 186 14.72 -1.75 5.56
C VAL A 186 13.89 -2.51 4.53
N LEU A 187 14.10 -2.38 3.22
CA LEU A 187 13.38 -3.08 2.14
C LEU A 187 14.33 -3.94 1.27
N LYS A 188 15.59 -4.15 1.70
CA LYS A 188 16.68 -4.78 0.93
C LYS A 188 16.68 -6.32 0.81
N ASN A 189 15.87 -7.06 1.58
CA ASN A 189 16.01 -8.53 1.57
C ASN A 189 14.98 -9.24 0.70
N ASP A 190 15.32 -10.49 0.41
CA ASP A 190 15.15 -11.21 -0.84
C ASP A 190 13.77 -11.82 -1.07
N PHE A 191 13.40 -11.88 -2.36
CA PHE A 191 12.61 -12.97 -2.92
C PHE A 191 13.56 -13.88 -3.70
#